data_AF-A0A1M5YUR2-F1
#
_entry.id   AF-A0A1M5YUR2-F1
#
_cell.length_a   1.000
_cell.length_b   1.000
_cell.length_c   1.000
_cell.angle_alpha   90.00
_cell.angle_beta   90.00
_cell.angle_gamma   90.00
#
_symmetry.space_group_name_H-M   'P 1'
#
loop_
_entity.id
_entity.type
_entity.pdbx_description
1 polymer ?
#
loop_
_entity_poly.entity_id
_entity_poly.type
_entity_poly.pdbx_seq_one_letter_code
_entity_poly.pdbx_strand_id
1 'polypeptide(L)'
;MKAVKGVKRVQVDGKKYFMPAEDADIEKLIQKGLRLKSKLDTVKSDLEEVENRLIEIARARREGTTTVTLSGVSAESIVTFRESFAVSPDIVNIALPLGPLFDRFFKKDVAYKGTADFKKFMESGHALGLENAEETKKAILDYITVKETKPNVKIQQRKK
;
A
#
# COMPACT_ATOMS: atom_id res chain seq x y z
N MET A 1 -19.91 31.45 0.93
CA MET A 1 -20.78 30.27 1.10
C MET A 1 -21.48 30.02 -0.22
N LYS A 2 -21.26 28.89 -0.90
CA LYS A 2 -21.96 28.56 -2.15
C LYS A 2 -23.42 28.23 -1.82
N ALA A 3 -24.36 28.80 -2.57
CA ALA A 3 -25.78 28.57 -2.41
C ALA A 3 -26.10 27.08 -2.60
N VAL A 4 -26.62 26.43 -1.55
CA VAL A 4 -27.05 25.04 -1.59
C VAL A 4 -28.23 24.93 -2.58
N LYS A 5 -28.04 24.22 -3.69
CA LYS A 5 -28.98 24.11 -4.82
C LYS A 5 -30.24 23.25 -4.54
N GLY A 6 -30.84 23.39 -3.37
CA GLY A 6 -32.08 22.73 -2.98
C GLY A 6 -31.88 21.46 -2.16
N VAL A 7 -32.99 20.96 -1.61
CA VAL A 7 -33.06 19.80 -0.71
C VAL A 7 -33.46 18.57 -1.52
N LYS A 8 -32.68 17.48 -1.39
CA LYS A 8 -32.98 16.19 -2.02
C LYS A 8 -33.34 15.16 -0.95
N ARG A 9 -34.25 14.25 -1.32
CA ARG A 9 -34.65 13.11 -0.48
C ARG A 9 -33.78 11.90 -0.81
N VAL A 10 -33.14 11.31 0.20
CA VAL A 10 -32.33 10.09 0.09
C VAL A 10 -32.82 9.05 1.10
N GLN A 11 -32.74 7.77 0.74
CA GLN A 11 -33.09 6.67 1.63
C GLN A 11 -31.81 5.94 2.07
N VAL A 12 -31.65 5.77 3.38
CA VAL A 12 -30.52 5.07 4.01
C VAL A 12 -31.10 4.10 5.02
N ASP A 13 -30.78 2.81 4.92
CA ASP A 13 -31.27 1.75 5.82
C ASP A 13 -32.79 1.79 6.08
N GLY A 14 -33.57 2.00 5.01
CA GLY A 14 -35.03 2.08 5.09
C GLY A 14 -35.60 3.42 5.55
N LYS A 15 -34.79 4.33 6.12
CA LYS A 15 -35.21 5.65 6.61
C LYS A 15 -35.01 6.73 5.54
N LYS A 16 -35.96 7.66 5.45
CA LYS A 16 -35.92 8.79 4.49
C LYS A 16 -35.31 10.01 5.17
N TYR A 17 -34.32 10.62 4.52
CA TYR A 17 -33.65 11.83 4.98
C TYR A 17 -33.80 12.94 3.92
N PHE A 18 -34.03 14.16 4.39
CA PHE A 18 -33.99 15.36 3.57
C PHE A 18 -32.70 16.09 3.88
N MET A 19 -31.85 16.26 2.87
CA MET A 19 -30.53 16.84 3.04
C MET A 19 -30.18 17.76 1.85
N PRO A 20 -29.22 18.68 2.02
CA PRO A 20 -28.65 19.46 0.92
C PRO A 20 -28.33 18.59 -0.31
N ALA A 21 -28.52 19.14 -1.51
CA ALA A 21 -28.29 18.39 -2.75
C ALA A 21 -26.86 17.81 -2.85
N GLU A 22 -25.85 18.53 -2.36
CA GLU A 22 -24.46 18.08 -2.33
C GLU A 22 -24.29 16.90 -1.36
N ASP A 23 -24.84 16.99 -0.15
CA ASP A 23 -24.80 15.91 0.85
C ASP A 23 -25.55 14.65 0.38
N ALA A 24 -26.66 14.83 -0.33
CA ALA A 24 -27.41 13.74 -0.94
C ALA A 24 -26.61 13.01 -2.01
N ASP A 25 -25.82 13.74 -2.80
CA ASP A 25 -24.97 13.17 -3.83
C ASP A 25 -23.73 12.49 -3.20
N ILE A 26 -23.17 13.05 -2.11
CA ILE A 26 -22.13 12.40 -1.29
C ILE A 26 -22.64 11.07 -0.72
N GLU A 27 -23.83 11.05 -0.12
CA GLU A 27 -24.41 9.83 0.45
C GLU A 27 -24.63 8.74 -0.61
N LYS A 28 -25.16 9.11 -1.78
CA LYS A 28 -25.30 8.16 -2.91
C LYS A 28 -23.95 7.58 -3.35
N LEU A 29 -22.92 8.41 -3.41
CA LEU A 29 -21.57 7.98 -3.77
C LEU A 29 -20.98 7.05 -2.70
N ILE A 30 -21.20 7.34 -1.41
CA ILE A 30 -20.78 6.49 -0.30
C ILE A 30 -21.49 5.13 -0.37
N GLN A 31 -22.81 5.09 -0.55
CA GLN A 31 -23.56 3.83 -0.67
C GLN A 31 -23.13 2.99 -1.87
N LYS A 32 -22.95 3.63 -3.03
CA LYS A 32 -22.43 2.95 -4.23
C LYS A 32 -21.01 2.43 -3.97
N GLY A 33 -20.17 3.23 -3.32
CA GLY A 33 -18.81 2.85 -2.93
C GLY A 33 -18.77 1.64 -2.00
N LEU A 34 -19.62 1.60 -0.96
CA LEU A 34 -19.71 0.47 -0.03
C LEU A 34 -20.16 -0.82 -0.71
N ARG A 35 -21.17 -0.76 -1.59
CA ARG A 35 -21.64 -1.93 -2.36
C ARG A 35 -20.61 -2.45 -3.34
N LEU A 36 -19.88 -1.56 -4.02
CA LEU A 36 -18.80 -1.96 -4.92
C LEU A 36 -17.63 -2.54 -4.14
N LYS A 37 -17.30 -1.97 -2.99
CA LYS A 37 -16.26 -2.48 -2.11
C LYS A 37 -16.57 -3.89 -1.62
N SER A 38 -17.79 -4.16 -1.15
CA SER A 38 -18.16 -5.51 -0.71
C SER A 38 -18.06 -6.54 -1.84
N LYS A 39 -18.51 -6.19 -3.05
CA LYS A 39 -18.37 -7.07 -4.22
C LYS A 39 -16.91 -7.32 -4.58
N LEU A 40 -16.08 -6.27 -4.54
CA LEU A 40 -14.66 -6.35 -4.83
C LEU A 40 -13.93 -7.20 -3.79
N ASP A 41 -14.30 -7.08 -2.51
CA ASP A 41 -13.74 -7.91 -1.44
C ASP A 41 -14.11 -9.39 -1.64
N THR A 42 -15.35 -9.70 -2.03
CA THR A 42 -15.75 -11.09 -2.38
C THR A 42 -14.97 -11.62 -3.58
N VAL A 43 -14.91 -10.87 -4.69
CA VAL A 43 -14.18 -11.30 -5.89
C VAL A 43 -12.69 -11.48 -5.62
N LYS A 44 -12.09 -10.65 -4.76
CA LYS A 44 -10.71 -10.84 -4.32
C LYS A 44 -10.54 -12.13 -3.52
N SER A 45 -11.45 -12.43 -2.60
CA SER A 45 -11.42 -13.69 -1.83
C SER A 45 -11.50 -14.89 -2.77
N ASP A 46 -12.44 -14.88 -3.71
CA ASP A 46 -12.60 -15.97 -4.69
C ASP A 46 -11.35 -16.13 -5.57
N LEU A 47 -10.75 -15.01 -5.99
CA LEU A 47 -9.52 -15.03 -6.77
C LEU A 47 -8.33 -15.57 -5.96
N GLU A 48 -8.20 -15.16 -4.69
CA GLU A 48 -7.17 -15.68 -3.78
C GLU A 48 -7.31 -17.19 -3.58
N GLU A 49 -8.53 -17.73 -3.46
CA GLU A 49 -8.76 -19.18 -3.39
C GLU A 49 -8.29 -19.91 -4.66
N VAL A 50 -8.60 -19.35 -5.83
CA VAL A 50 -8.15 -19.90 -7.12
C VAL A 50 -6.62 -19.85 -7.25
N GLU A 51 -6.00 -18.73 -6.90
CA GLU A 51 -4.55 -18.56 -6.91
C GLU A 51 -3.87 -19.55 -5.96
N ASN A 52 -4.36 -19.70 -4.74
CA ASN A 52 -3.85 -20.65 -3.77
C ASN A 52 -3.91 -22.08 -4.31
N ARG A 53 -5.01 -22.46 -4.97
CA ARG A 53 -5.15 -23.79 -5.56
C ARG A 53 -4.15 -24.01 -6.71
N LEU A 54 -3.94 -23.01 -7.56
CA LEU A 54 -2.92 -23.08 -8.62
C LEU A 54 -1.50 -23.19 -8.04
N ILE A 55 -1.21 -22.47 -6.95
CA ILE A 55 0.08 -22.55 -6.25
C ILE A 55 0.30 -23.95 -5.67
N GLU A 56 -0.71 -24.58 -5.06
CA GLU A 56 -0.61 -25.96 -4.56
C GLU A 56 -0.26 -26.95 -5.67
N ILE A 57 -0.96 -26.86 -6.81
CA ILE A 57 -0.71 -27.72 -7.98
C ILE A 57 0.71 -27.47 -8.52
N ALA A 58 1.11 -26.21 -8.66
CA ALA A 58 2.45 -25.84 -9.12
C ALA A 58 3.54 -26.36 -8.16
N ARG A 59 3.32 -26.28 -6.84
CA ARG A 59 4.25 -26.76 -5.83
C ARG A 59 4.42 -28.28 -5.88
N ALA A 60 3.34 -29.03 -6.12
CA ALA A 60 3.41 -30.49 -6.27
C ALA A 60 4.16 -30.93 -7.53
N ARG A 61 4.14 -30.11 -8.60
CA ARG A 61 4.88 -30.34 -9.85
C ARG A 61 6.28 -29.74 -9.86
N ARG A 62 6.70 -29.12 -8.75
CA ARG A 62 7.98 -28.41 -8.66
C ARG A 62 9.12 -29.42 -8.50
N GLU A 63 9.85 -29.69 -9.59
CA GLU A 63 11.05 -30.54 -9.61
C GLU A 63 12.33 -29.69 -9.48
N GLY A 64 12.40 -28.86 -8.43
CA GLY A 64 13.58 -28.00 -8.18
C GLY A 64 13.69 -26.75 -9.06
N THR A 65 12.76 -26.52 -9.99
CA THR A 65 12.69 -25.28 -10.77
C THR A 65 12.06 -24.14 -9.95
N THR A 66 12.46 -22.89 -10.23
CA THR A 66 11.86 -21.70 -9.60
C THR A 66 10.52 -21.32 -10.23
N THR A 67 10.23 -21.81 -11.43
CA THR A 67 9.02 -21.45 -12.19
C THR A 67 8.34 -22.71 -12.72
N VAL A 68 7.01 -22.77 -12.58
CA VAL A 68 6.17 -23.86 -13.06
C VAL A 68 5.04 -23.27 -13.90
N THR A 69 4.90 -23.77 -15.14
CA THR A 69 3.80 -23.40 -16.04
C THR A 69 2.71 -24.46 -15.98
N LEU A 70 1.47 -24.02 -15.77
CA LEU A 70 0.27 -24.85 -15.72
C LEU A 70 -0.60 -24.53 -16.93
N SER A 71 -0.58 -25.39 -17.96
CA SER A 71 -1.37 -25.21 -19.17
C SER A 71 -2.79 -25.75 -19.00
N GLY A 72 -3.79 -24.91 -19.27
CA GLY A 72 -5.18 -25.27 -19.44
C GLY A 72 -5.60 -25.23 -20.91
N VAL A 73 -6.83 -25.67 -21.20
CA VAL A 73 -7.34 -25.73 -22.58
C VAL A 73 -7.44 -24.34 -23.23
N SER A 74 -7.79 -23.32 -22.45
CA SER A 74 -7.99 -21.95 -22.94
C SER A 74 -6.76 -21.04 -22.75
N ALA A 75 -5.94 -21.30 -21.73
CA ALA A 75 -4.86 -20.42 -21.32
C ALA A 75 -3.89 -21.15 -20.38
N GLU A 76 -2.75 -20.51 -20.09
CA GLU A 76 -1.75 -21.02 -19.16
C GLU A 76 -1.63 -20.10 -17.93
N SER A 77 -1.24 -20.69 -16.80
CA SER A 77 -0.89 -19.97 -15.58
C SER A 77 0.59 -20.20 -15.25
N ILE A 78 1.33 -19.14 -14.97
CA ILE A 78 2.76 -19.19 -14.66
C ILE A 78 2.94 -18.88 -13.17
N VAL A 79 3.37 -19.86 -12.40
CA VAL A 79 3.64 -19.72 -10.97
C VAL A 79 5.15 -19.64 -10.76
N THR A 80 5.63 -18.51 -10.22
CA THR A 80 7.05 -18.30 -9.91
C THR A 80 7.27 -18.29 -8.40
N PHE A 81 8.05 -19.24 -7.91
CA PHE A 81 8.55 -19.28 -6.54
C PHE A 81 9.81 -18.42 -6.46
N ARG A 82 9.63 -17.13 -6.10
CA ARG A 82 10.77 -16.24 -5.84
C ARG A 82 11.43 -16.64 -4.54
N GLU A 83 12.70 -16.98 -4.60
CA GLU A 83 13.55 -17.17 -3.44
C GLU A 83 14.34 -15.88 -3.21
N SER A 84 14.19 -15.28 -2.04
CA SER A 84 15.02 -14.16 -1.60
C SER A 84 15.99 -14.66 -0.55
N PHE A 85 17.28 -14.44 -0.78
CA PHE A 85 18.30 -14.68 0.23
C PHE A 85 18.37 -13.47 1.16
N ALA A 86 17.98 -13.67 2.42
CA ALA A 86 18.22 -12.67 3.46
C ALA A 86 19.68 -12.76 3.89
N VAL A 87 20.43 -11.68 3.71
CA VAL A 87 21.83 -11.61 4.07
C VAL A 87 21.95 -11.08 5.50
N SER A 88 22.49 -11.90 6.40
CA SER A 88 22.77 -11.49 7.79
C SER A 88 23.86 -10.39 7.82
N PRO A 89 23.82 -9.45 8.78
CA PRO A 89 24.94 -8.53 9.03
C PRO A 89 26.29 -9.26 9.26
N ASP A 90 26.25 -10.48 9.78
CA ASP A 90 27.44 -11.31 10.03
C ASP A 90 28.08 -11.86 8.74
N ILE A 91 27.48 -11.62 7.57
CA ILE A 91 28.05 -12.01 6.26
C ILE A 91 29.46 -11.43 6.07
N VAL A 92 29.79 -10.32 6.74
CA VAL A 92 31.13 -9.72 6.68
C VAL A 92 32.22 -10.69 7.16
N ASN A 93 31.88 -11.63 8.05
CA ASN A 93 32.84 -12.63 8.57
C ASN A 93 33.35 -13.60 7.49
N ILE A 94 32.63 -13.75 6.36
CA ILE A 94 33.06 -14.59 5.24
C ILE A 94 33.75 -13.80 4.12
N ALA A 95 34.02 -12.51 4.31
CA ALA A 95 34.71 -11.69 3.31
C ALA A 95 36.14 -12.19 3.04
N LEU A 96 36.86 -12.61 4.07
CA LEU A 96 38.24 -13.12 3.96
C LEU A 96 38.33 -14.43 3.13
N PRO A 97 37.51 -15.47 3.39
CA PRO A 97 37.52 -16.67 2.55
C PRO A 97 36.96 -16.47 1.14
N LEU A 98 36.04 -15.52 0.91
CA LEU A 98 35.50 -15.22 -0.43
C LEU A 98 36.39 -14.30 -1.26
N GLY A 99 37.23 -13.49 -0.60
CA GLY A 99 38.12 -12.54 -1.24
C GLY A 99 37.36 -11.61 -2.21
N PRO A 100 37.86 -11.41 -3.44
CA PRO A 100 37.25 -10.49 -4.42
C PRO A 100 35.83 -10.84 -4.85
N LEU A 101 35.35 -12.07 -4.60
CA LEU A 101 33.98 -12.45 -4.92
C LEU A 101 32.97 -11.83 -3.95
N PHE A 102 33.41 -11.49 -2.73
CA PHE A 102 32.54 -10.89 -1.73
C PHE A 102 31.92 -9.58 -2.24
N ASP A 103 32.74 -8.68 -2.76
CA ASP A 103 32.29 -7.38 -3.29
C ASP A 103 31.47 -7.51 -4.59
N ARG A 104 31.57 -8.65 -5.29
CA ARG A 104 30.70 -8.96 -6.44
C ARG A 104 29.32 -9.45 -6.03
N PHE A 105 29.23 -10.18 -4.91
CA PHE A 105 27.98 -10.79 -4.45
C PHE A 105 27.21 -9.91 -3.48
N PHE A 106 27.91 -9.08 -2.71
CA PHE A 106 27.33 -8.29 -1.64
C PHE A 106 27.71 -6.81 -1.81
N LYS A 107 26.71 -5.94 -1.71
CA LYS A 107 26.90 -4.49 -1.63
C LYS A 107 26.28 -3.98 -0.34
N LYS A 108 27.06 -3.21 0.43
CA LYS A 108 26.52 -2.49 1.58
C LYS A 108 25.67 -1.33 1.08
N ASP A 109 24.37 -1.40 1.35
CA ASP A 109 23.44 -0.30 1.11
C ASP A 109 23.08 0.36 2.43
N VAL A 110 23.14 1.70 2.49
CA VAL A 110 22.78 2.48 3.68
C VAL A 110 21.69 3.45 3.26
N ALA A 111 20.45 3.11 3.60
CA ALA A 111 19.29 3.93 3.32
C ALA A 111 18.77 4.59 4.61
N TYR A 112 18.56 5.90 4.56
CA TYR A 112 17.86 6.63 5.61
C TYR A 112 16.35 6.63 5.32
N LYS A 113 15.54 6.30 6.32
CA LYS A 113 14.08 6.36 6.24
C LYS A 113 13.56 7.41 7.21
N GLY A 114 12.65 8.25 6.73
CA GLY A 114 11.95 9.22 7.58
C GLY A 114 11.17 8.50 8.68
N THR A 115 11.31 8.97 9.91
CA THR A 115 10.62 8.43 11.09
C THR A 115 9.27 9.12 11.30
N ALA A 116 8.46 8.60 12.25
CA ALA A 116 7.21 9.27 12.64
C ALA A 116 7.47 10.65 13.25
N ASP A 117 8.55 10.80 14.01
CA ASP A 117 8.91 12.08 14.64
C ASP A 117 9.44 13.08 13.61
N PHE A 118 10.13 12.62 12.56
CA PHE A 118 10.46 13.45 11.41
C PHE A 118 9.21 14.05 10.75
N LYS A 119 8.16 13.23 10.52
CA LYS A 119 6.89 13.72 9.96
C LYS A 119 6.24 14.75 10.88
N LYS A 120 6.14 14.47 12.17
CA LYS A 120 5.59 15.41 13.16
C LYS A 120 6.38 16.72 13.19
N PHE A 121 7.70 16.66 13.09
CA PHE A 121 8.54 17.85 13.03
C PHE A 121 8.20 18.69 11.79
N MET A 122 8.08 18.07 10.61
CA MET A 122 7.74 18.78 9.38
C MET A 122 6.33 19.39 9.43
N GLU A 123 5.34 18.66 9.98
CA GLU A 123 3.93 19.05 10.02
C GLU A 123 3.56 20.02 11.17
N SER A 124 4.28 19.99 12.30
CA SER A 124 3.96 20.79 13.49
C SER A 124 4.80 22.06 13.60
N GLY A 125 4.31 23.08 14.31
CA GLY A 125 5.08 24.28 14.67
C GLY A 125 6.07 24.07 15.81
N HIS A 126 6.19 22.85 16.35
CA HIS A 126 7.07 22.57 17.48
C HIS A 126 8.51 22.36 17.02
N ALA A 127 9.42 23.12 17.62
CA ALA A 127 10.84 23.10 17.29
C ALA A 127 11.60 21.85 17.78
N LEU A 128 10.96 20.98 18.57
CA LEU A 128 11.61 19.83 19.24
C LEU A 128 12.92 20.23 19.98
N GLY A 129 12.99 21.45 20.51
CA GLY A 129 14.17 21.98 21.20
C GLY A 129 15.24 22.63 20.29
N LEU A 130 14.98 22.81 19.00
CA LEU A 130 15.86 23.54 18.08
C LEU A 130 15.63 25.06 18.17
N GLU A 131 16.70 25.84 18.25
CA GLU A 131 16.61 27.31 18.29
C GLU A 131 16.04 27.88 16.97
N ASN A 132 16.42 27.31 15.82
CA ASN A 132 15.99 27.76 14.48
C ASN A 132 15.27 26.65 13.69
N ALA A 133 14.13 26.20 14.19
CA ALA A 133 13.39 25.08 13.59
C ALA A 133 12.93 25.33 12.14
N GLU A 134 12.55 26.56 11.78
CA GLU A 134 12.09 26.86 10.42
C GLU A 134 13.21 26.87 9.38
N GLU A 135 14.37 27.40 9.73
CA GLU A 135 15.57 27.36 8.87
C GLU A 135 16.03 25.91 8.67
N THR A 136 16.02 25.12 9.74
CA THR A 136 16.34 23.68 9.70
C THR A 136 15.37 22.92 8.79
N LYS A 137 14.06 23.20 8.86
CA LYS A 137 13.07 22.59 7.95
C LYS A 137 13.32 22.94 6.49
N LYS A 138 13.69 24.18 6.17
CA LYS A 138 14.03 24.62 4.81
C LYS A 138 15.26 23.88 4.28
N ALA A 139 16.33 23.81 5.08
CA ALA A 139 17.53 23.07 4.71
C ALA A 139 17.25 21.57 4.49
N ILE A 140 16.36 20.96 5.29
CA ILE A 140 15.95 19.56 5.10
C ILE A 140 15.21 19.38 3.77
N LEU A 141 14.33 20.31 3.38
CA LEU A 141 13.56 20.24 2.14
C LEU A 141 14.46 20.19 0.89
N ASP A 142 15.67 20.74 0.94
CA ASP A 142 16.64 20.67 -0.17
C ASP A 142 17.13 19.23 -0.43
N TYR A 143 17.04 18.34 0.56
CA TYR A 143 17.47 16.95 0.47
C TYR A 143 16.30 15.96 0.38
N ILE A 144 15.05 16.42 0.42
CA ILE A 144 13.87 15.55 0.34
C ILE A 144 12.93 15.97 -0.79
N THR A 145 12.55 15.01 -1.62
CA THR A 145 11.50 15.25 -2.62
C THR A 145 10.13 14.97 -2.02
N VAL A 146 9.37 16.03 -1.73
CA VAL A 146 7.95 15.90 -1.36
C VAL A 146 7.14 15.75 -2.64
N LYS A 147 6.69 14.53 -2.93
CA LYS A 147 5.73 14.27 -4.01
C LYS A 147 4.35 14.11 -3.41
N GLU A 148 3.40 14.94 -3.86
CA GLU A 148 2.00 14.71 -3.56
C GLU A 148 1.60 13.37 -4.19
N THR A 149 1.19 12.43 -3.35
CA THR A 149 0.69 11.14 -3.81
C THR A 149 -0.78 11.28 -4.15
N LYS A 150 -1.26 10.42 -5.05
CA LYS A 150 -2.68 10.37 -5.43
C LYS A 150 -3.56 10.39 -4.16
N PRO A 151 -4.53 11.31 -4.05
CA PRO A 151 -5.39 11.40 -2.89
C PRO A 151 -6.05 10.04 -2.59
N ASN A 152 -5.95 9.60 -1.33
CA ASN A 152 -6.55 8.36 -0.89
C ASN A 152 -7.98 8.60 -0.42
N VAL A 153 -8.94 7.90 -1.03
CA VAL A 153 -10.34 7.92 -0.61
C VAL A 153 -10.65 6.64 0.16
N LYS A 154 -10.89 6.76 1.47
CA LYS A 154 -11.24 5.62 2.32
C LYS A 154 -12.71 5.71 2.75
N ILE A 155 -13.56 4.89 2.13
CA ILE A 155 -14.99 4.76 2.51
C ILE A 155 -15.09 3.71 3.63
N GLN A 156 -15.64 4.11 4.77
CA GLN A 156 -15.81 3.28 5.98
C GLN A 156 -17.21 3.48 6.56
N GLN A 157 -17.74 2.45 7.22
CA GLN A 157 -18.94 2.62 8.03
C GLN A 157 -18.61 3.47 9.26
N ARG A 158 -19.54 4.35 9.65
CA ARG A 158 -19.45 5.05 10.94
C ARG A 158 -19.54 4.01 12.06
N LYS A 159 -18.52 3.95 12.93
CA LYS A 159 -18.63 3.22 14.19
C LYS A 159 -19.71 3.92 15.04
N LYS A 160 -20.65 3.14 15.58
CA LYS A 160 -21.65 3.61 16.55
C LYS A 160 -21.00 3.82 17.90
#